data_AF-A0A821JP91-F1
#
_entry.id   AF-A0A821JP91-F1
#
_cell.length_a   1.000
_cell.length_b   1.000
_cell.length_c   1.000
_cell.angle_alpha   90.00
_cell.angle_beta   90.00
_cell.angle_gamma   90.00
#
_symmetry.space_group_name_H-M   'P 1'
#
loop_
_entity.id
_entity.type
_entity.pdbx_description
1 polymer ?
#
loop_
_entity_poly.entity_id
_entity_poly.type
_entity_poly.pdbx_seq_one_letter_code
_entity_poly.pdbx_strand_id
1 'polypeptide(L)' 'MNKPICLSSINDLHRMKYTHKRVMFYDNNQRELIIDITIVCAIKHRLKLFVSVPYVLLNKS' A
#
# COMPACT_ATOMS: atom_id res chain seq x y z
N MET A 1 -7.94 4.51 -13.28
CA MET A 1 -8.94 4.50 -12.19
C MET A 1 -8.21 4.40 -10.86
N ASN A 2 -8.25 5.45 -10.03
CA ASN A 2 -7.66 5.41 -8.70
C ASN A 2 -8.63 4.69 -7.76
N LYS A 3 -8.48 3.37 -7.60
CA LYS A 3 -9.22 2.63 -6.59
C LYS A 3 -8.62 2.94 -5.21
N PRO A 4 -9.41 3.42 -4.24
CA PRO A 4 -8.91 3.61 -2.89
C PRO A 4 -8.44 2.27 -2.32
N ILE A 5 -7.35 2.31 -1.56
CA ILE A 5 -6.81 1.13 -0.90
C ILE A 5 -7.75 0.76 0.24
N CYS A 6 -8.40 -0.40 0.12
CA CYS A 6 -9.26 -0.91 1.18
C CYS A 6 -8.42 -1.57 2.27
N LEU A 7 -8.67 -1.19 3.52
CA LEU A 7 -8.00 -1.73 4.70
C LEU A 7 -8.85 -2.83 5.33
N SER A 8 -8.19 -3.83 5.92
CA SER A 8 -8.86 -4.81 6.78
C SER A 8 -9.41 -4.13 8.04
N SER A 9 -10.33 -4.78 8.75
CA SER A 9 -10.88 -4.21 9.97
C SER A 9 -9.77 -3.97 11.01
N ILE A 10 -9.98 -3.00 11.92
CA ILE A 10 -9.02 -2.70 12.98
C ILE A 10 -8.74 -3.93 13.87
N ASN A 11 -9.74 -4.81 14.03
CA ASN A 11 -9.63 -6.05 14.80
C ASN A 11 -8.71 -7.07 14.10
N ASP A 12 -8.83 -7.19 12.78
CA ASP A 12 -7.98 -8.07 11.97
C ASP A 12 -6.54 -7.55 11.97
N LEU A 13 -6.36 -6.24 11.79
CA LEU A 13 -5.04 -5.60 11.84
C LEU A 13 -4.38 -5.75 13.21
N HIS A 14 -5.15 -5.67 14.30
CA HIS A 14 -4.65 -5.90 15.65
C HIS A 14 -4.19 -7.35 15.85
N ARG A 15 -4.92 -8.34 15.31
CA ARG A 15 -4.51 -9.75 15.35
C ARG A 15 -3.26 -10.03 14.50
N MET A 16 -3.22 -9.49 13.28
CA MET A 16 -2.11 -9.70 12.34
C MET A 16 -0.85 -8.93 12.74
N LYS A 17 -0.98 -7.86 13.54
CA LYS A 17 0.08 -6.92 13.96
C LYS A 17 0.69 -6.10 12.82
N TYR A 18 0.86 -6.69 11.64
CA TYR A 18 1.32 -6.02 10.44
C TYR A 18 0.58 -6.54 9.19
N THR A 19 0.51 -5.71 8.16
CA THR A 19 -0.01 -6.06 6.85
C THR A 19 0.82 -5.34 5.79
N HIS A 20 1.21 -6.07 4.75
CA HIS A 20 1.93 -5.51 3.61
C HIS A 20 1.08 -5.66 2.35
N LYS A 21 0.99 -4.60 1.55
CA LYS A 21 0.27 -4.58 0.28
C LYS A 21 1.12 -3.88 -0.77
N ARG A 22 1.23 -4.49 -1.95
CA ARG A 22 1.80 -3.88 -3.14
C ARG A 22 0.68 -3.45 -4.08
N VAL A 23 0.73 -2.21 -4.55
CA VAL A 23 -0.25 -1.63 -5.47
C VAL A 23 0.47 -1.06 -6.68
N MET A 24 -0.13 -1.20 -7.85
CA MET A 24 0.42 -0.74 -9.12
C MET A 24 -0.56 0.24 -9.75
N PHE A 25 -0.05 1.42 -10.11
CA PHE A 25 -0.77 2.45 -10.84
C PHE A 25 -0.17 2.60 -12.22
N TYR A 26 -1.00 2.99 -13.18
CA TYR A 26 -0.61 3.25 -14.55
C TYR A 26 -0.98 4.69 -14.89
N ASP A 27 -0.06 5.41 -15.51
CA ASP A 27 -0.37 6.72 -16.09
C ASP A 27 -0.93 6.59 -17.52
N ASN A 28 -1.23 7.72 -18.15
CA ASN A 28 -1.77 7.76 -19.52
C ASN A 28 -0.80 7.18 -20.57
N ASN A 29 0.50 7.09 -20.23
CA ASN A 29 1.56 6.56 -21.08
C ASN A 29 1.88 5.09 -20.76
N GLN A 30 1.01 4.39 -20.02
CA GLN A 30 1.22 2.99 -19.59
C GLN A 30 2.48 2.78 -18.74
N ARG A 31 3.01 3.84 -18.10
CA ARG A 31 4.14 3.73 -17.19
C ARG A 31 3.67 3.24 -15.84
N GLU A 32 4.44 2.32 -15.25
CA GLU A 32 4.09 1.67 -14.00
C GLU A 32 4.64 2.45 -12.81
N LEU A 33 3.77 2.72 -11.83
CA LEU A 33 4.12 3.22 -10.51
C LEU A 33 3.77 2.13 -9.49
N ILE A 34 4.80 1.48 -8.94
CA ILE A 34 4.64 0.48 -7.89
C ILE A 34 4.79 1.17 -6.54
N ILE A 35 3.82 0.92 -5.66
CA ILE A 35 3.80 1.44 -4.30
C ILE A 35 3.68 0.27 -3.33
N ASP A 36 4.61 0.19 -2.40
CA ASP A 36 4.61 -0.76 -1.30
C ASP A 36 4.07 -0.07 -0.05
N ILE A 37 3.01 -0.64 0.53
CA ILE A 37 2.31 -0.09 1.70
C ILE A 37 2.40 -1.11 2.82
N THR A 38 3.03 -0.71 3.91
CA THR A 38 3.11 -1.49 5.13
C THR A 38 2.32 -0.81 6.23
N ILE A 39 1.39 -1.55 6.84
CA ILE A 39 0.51 -1.08 7.89
C ILE A 39 0.82 -1.88 9.13
N VAL A 40 1.16 -1.20 10.21
CA VAL A 40 1.48 -1.80 11.50
C VAL A 40 0.43 -1.34 12.50
N CYS A 41 -0.23 -2.29 13.15
CA CYS A 41 -1.12 -1.99 14.27
C CYS A 41 -0.29 -2.00 15.56
N ALA A 42 0.10 -0.81 16.00
CA ALA A 42 0.73 -0.59 17.29
C ALA A 42 -0.30 -0.64 18.43
N ILE A 43 0.20 -0.83 19.64
CA ILE A 43 -0.53 -0.98 20.90
C ILE A 43 -1.73 0.00 20.99
N LYS A 44 -2.90 -0.50 21.42
CA LYS A 44 -4.18 0.24 21.51
C LYS A 44 -4.73 0.73 20.16
N HIS A 45 -4.73 -0.11 19.14
CA HIS A 45 -5.32 0.20 17.82
C HIS A 45 -4.69 1.40 17.11
N ARG A 46 -3.45 1.76 17.45
CA ARG A 46 -2.73 2.85 16.78
C ARG A 46 -2.13 2.33 15.49
N LEU A 47 -2.60 2.81 14.35
CA LEU A 47 -2.03 2.41 13.06
C LEU A 47 -0.82 3.28 12.70
N LYS A 48 0.25 2.63 12.23
CA LYS A 48 1.37 3.27 11.53
C LYS A 48 1.37 2.79 10.10
N LEU A 49 1.39 3.72 9.15
CA LEU A 49 1.52 3.41 7.74
C LEU A 49 2.91 3.83 7.25
N PHE A 50 3.55 2.94 6.51
CA PHE A 50 4.77 3.18 5.77
C PHE A 50 4.45 3.02 4.29
N VAL A 51 4.74 4.04 3.50
CA VAL A 51 4.55 4.03 2.05
C VAL A 51 5.92 4.19 1.41
N SER A 52 6.29 3.20 0.62
CA SER A 52 7.51 3.21 -0.18
C SER A 52 7.13 3.24 -1.65
N VAL A 53 7.81 4.09 -2.42
CA VAL A 53 7.65 4.18 -3.88
C VAL A 53 8.96 3.71 -4.51
N PRO A 54 9.16 2.38 -4.62
CA PRO A 54 10.45 1.83 -5.05
C PRO A 54 10.78 2.09 -6.53
N TYR A 55 9.80 2.41 -7.38
CA TYR A 55 10.01 2.59 -8.82
C TYR A 55 9.47 3.92 -9.33
N VAL A 56 10.35 4.73 -9.92
CA VAL A 56 10.00 5.92 -10.69
C VAL A 56 9.64 5.47 -12.11
N LEU A 57 8.37 5.65 -12.48
CA LEU A 57 7.75 5.48 -13.82
C LEU A 57 8.68 4.92 -14.91
N LEU A 58 8.83 3.60 -14.97
CA LEU A 58 9.52 2.93 -16.07
C LEU A 58 8.54 2.77 -17.24
N ASN A 59 8.99 3.06 -18.46
CA ASN A 59 8.22 2.75 -19.65
C ASN A 59 8.05 1.23 -19.76
N LYS A 60 6.82 0.76 -20.00
CA LYS A 60 6.61 -0.60 -20.50
C LYS A 60 7.33 -0.69 -21.84
N SER A 61 8.40 -1.50 -21.89
CA SER A 61 9.12 -1.84 -23.12
C SER A 61 8.28 -2.80 -23.95
#